data_AF-A0A7S2RC10-F1
#
_entry.id   AF-A0A7S2RC10-F1
#
_cell.length_a   1.000
_cell.length_b   1.000
_cell.length_c   1.000
_cell.angle_alpha   90.00
_cell.angle_beta   90.00
_cell.angle_gamma   90.00
#
_symmetry.space_group_name_H-M   'P 1'
#
loop_
_entity.id
_entity.type
_entity.pdbx_description
1 polymer ?
#
loop_
_entity_poly.entity_id
_entity_poly.type
_entity_poly.pdbx_seq_one_letter_code
_entity_poly.pdbx_strand_id
1 'polypeptide(L)'
;ADMSASIDSKKSYDSNPLAKNPFFPSAKPAGHGKIGELEIYHLPIIYKAQQTGFEPTKELVLQPGSVFAGQYFVQNELGSAAFSTAYRCVDLTSGKKAEDGEEYYDEVCLKVIKNTKDF
;
A
#
# COMPACT_ATOMS: atom_id res chain seq x y z
N ALA A 1 3.67 -10.85 44.98
CA ALA A 1 2.30 -11.03 44.52
C ALA A 1 2.21 -10.39 43.15
N ASP A 2 1.81 -11.21 42.19
CA ASP A 2 1.90 -11.03 40.75
C ASP A 2 1.11 -9.81 40.26
N MET A 3 1.69 -9.06 39.32
CA MET A 3 1.10 -7.88 38.68
C MET A 3 0.99 -8.19 37.20
N SER A 4 0.06 -9.07 36.85
CA SER A 4 -0.29 -9.38 35.46
C SER A 4 -1.36 -8.39 34.98
N ALA A 5 -0.90 -7.28 34.42
CA ALA A 5 -1.75 -6.46 33.55
C ALA A 5 -2.06 -7.29 32.29
N SER A 6 -3.31 -7.73 32.18
CA SER A 6 -3.85 -8.44 31.02
C SER A 6 -3.76 -7.51 29.81
N ILE A 7 -2.82 -7.77 28.91
CA ILE A 7 -2.72 -7.10 27.62
C ILE A 7 -3.82 -7.69 26.75
N ASP A 8 -4.95 -6.98 26.67
CA ASP A 8 -6.07 -7.34 25.81
C ASP A 8 -5.62 -7.45 24.35
N SER A 9 -5.50 -8.70 23.91
CA SER A 9 -5.91 -9.24 22.61
C SER A 9 -6.16 -8.18 21.52
N LYS A 10 -5.14 -7.99 20.67
CA LYS A 10 -5.22 -7.73 19.21
C LYS A 10 -6.62 -7.34 18.73
N LYS A 11 -6.89 -6.03 18.63
CA LYS A 11 -7.89 -5.57 17.65
C LYS A 11 -7.36 -5.96 16.27
N SER A 12 -7.91 -7.04 15.73
CA SER A 12 -7.71 -7.40 14.34
C SER A 12 -8.17 -6.21 13.50
N TYR A 13 -7.25 -5.63 12.72
CA TYR A 13 -7.58 -4.70 11.63
C TYR A 13 -8.20 -5.47 10.43
N ASP A 14 -8.86 -6.61 10.67
CA ASP A 14 -9.71 -7.31 9.71
C ASP A 14 -11.04 -6.58 9.53
N SER A 15 -10.98 -5.50 8.77
CA SER A 15 -11.90 -5.35 7.66
C SER A 15 -11.38 -4.17 6.87
N ASN A 16 -10.37 -4.38 6.02
CA ASN A 16 -10.16 -3.45 4.93
C ASN A 16 -11.49 -3.43 4.14
N PRO A 17 -12.30 -2.35 4.19
CA PRO A 17 -13.61 -2.33 3.55
C PRO A 17 -13.49 -2.41 2.04
N LEU A 18 -12.28 -2.22 1.52
CA LEU A 18 -11.94 -2.39 0.13
C LEU A 18 -11.58 -3.84 -0.21
N ALA A 19 -11.27 -4.74 0.74
CA ALA A 19 -10.88 -6.12 0.43
C ALA A 19 -11.94 -6.96 -0.31
N LYS A 20 -13.18 -6.47 -0.40
CA LYS A 20 -14.25 -7.11 -1.17
C LYS A 20 -14.87 -6.08 -2.11
N ASN A 21 -14.88 -6.41 -3.40
CA ASN A 21 -15.61 -5.63 -4.39
C ASN A 21 -16.96 -6.31 -4.67
N PRO A 22 -18.12 -5.65 -4.41
CA PRO A 22 -19.42 -6.26 -4.60
C PRO A 22 -19.73 -6.61 -6.07
N PHE A 23 -19.07 -5.95 -7.03
CA PHE A 23 -19.21 -6.25 -8.46
C PHE A 23 -18.31 -7.42 -8.91
N PHE A 24 -17.28 -7.72 -8.14
CA PHE A 24 -16.31 -8.79 -8.42
C PHE A 24 -16.08 -9.64 -7.16
N PRO A 25 -17.09 -10.40 -6.71
CA PRO A 25 -17.05 -11.08 -5.41
C PRO A 25 -16.02 -12.22 -5.34
N SER A 26 -15.61 -12.76 -6.49
CA SER A 26 -14.59 -13.80 -6.61
C SER A 26 -13.16 -13.26 -6.69
N ALA A 27 -12.99 -11.96 -6.86
CA ALA A 27 -11.67 -11.38 -7.01
C ALA A 27 -10.99 -11.22 -5.65
N LYS A 28 -9.72 -11.59 -5.61
CA LYS A 28 -8.89 -11.55 -4.40
C LYS A 28 -8.09 -10.25 -4.33
N PRO A 29 -7.61 -9.85 -3.15
CA PRO A 29 -6.59 -8.81 -3.06
C PRO A 29 -5.36 -9.16 -3.91
N ALA A 30 -4.73 -8.16 -4.51
CA ALA A 30 -3.50 -8.34 -5.27
C ALA A 30 -2.43 -9.13 -4.47
N GLY A 31 -1.73 -10.04 -5.13
CA GLY A 31 -0.71 -10.91 -4.54
C GLY A 31 -1.25 -12.15 -3.82
N HIS A 32 -2.57 -12.34 -3.77
CA HIS A 32 -3.22 -13.46 -3.07
C HIS A 32 -4.00 -14.39 -4.03
N GLY A 33 -4.01 -14.08 -5.32
CA GLY A 33 -4.60 -14.86 -6.39
C GLY A 33 -3.72 -16.02 -6.84
N LYS A 34 -4.36 -17.10 -7.30
CA LYS A 34 -3.72 -18.17 -8.07
C LYS A 34 -3.81 -17.88 -9.57
N ILE A 35 -3.04 -18.60 -10.37
CA ILE A 35 -3.11 -18.52 -11.83
C ILE A 35 -4.55 -18.76 -12.29
N GLY A 36 -5.11 -17.80 -13.03
CA GLY A 36 -6.48 -17.83 -13.55
C GLY A 36 -7.53 -17.19 -12.64
N GLU A 37 -7.19 -16.78 -11.41
CA GLU A 37 -8.07 -15.99 -10.56
C GLU A 37 -7.97 -14.50 -10.87
N LEU A 38 -9.03 -13.74 -10.54
CA LEU A 38 -9.04 -12.29 -10.64
C LEU A 38 -8.41 -11.67 -9.38
N GLU A 39 -7.61 -10.63 -9.57
CA GLU A 39 -7.04 -9.83 -8.49
C GLU A 39 -7.47 -8.36 -8.59
N ILE A 40 -7.62 -7.68 -7.46
CA ILE A 40 -7.99 -6.26 -7.39
C ILE A 40 -6.95 -5.47 -6.59
N TYR A 41 -6.56 -4.33 -7.16
CA TYR A 41 -5.83 -3.27 -6.46
C TYR A 41 -6.83 -2.21 -5.98
N HIS A 42 -6.75 -1.88 -4.70
CA HIS A 42 -7.55 -0.82 -4.12
C HIS A 42 -6.68 0.41 -3.89
N LEU A 43 -6.72 1.34 -4.84
CA LEU A 43 -5.93 2.56 -4.84
C LEU A 43 -6.83 3.75 -4.46
N PRO A 44 -6.96 4.09 -3.16
CA PRO A 44 -7.75 5.24 -2.75
C PRO A 44 -7.13 6.54 -3.29
N ILE A 45 -7.95 7.38 -3.91
CA ILE A 45 -7.53 8.71 -4.34
C ILE A 45 -7.74 9.67 -3.17
N ILE A 46 -6.64 10.20 -2.63
CA ILE A 46 -6.65 11.13 -1.49
C ILE A 46 -6.36 12.54 -2.00
N TYR A 47 -7.26 13.48 -1.71
CA TYR A 47 -7.12 14.89 -2.08
C TYR A 47 -7.77 15.80 -1.02
N LYS A 48 -7.37 17.07 -1.00
CA LYS A 48 -8.00 18.07 -0.11
C LYS A 48 -9.39 18.39 -0.64
N ALA A 49 -10.40 18.27 0.22
CA ALA A 49 -11.77 18.65 -0.11
C ALA A 49 -11.81 20.10 -0.63
N GLN A 50 -12.63 20.36 -1.65
CA GLN A 50 -12.81 21.67 -2.30
C GLN A 50 -11.56 22.24 -3.01
N GLN A 51 -10.46 21.48 -3.14
CA GLN A 51 -9.49 21.73 -4.21
C GLN A 51 -9.98 21.00 -5.46
N THR A 52 -10.51 21.77 -6.42
CA THR A 52 -10.96 21.22 -7.70
C THR A 52 -9.77 20.76 -8.53
N GLY A 53 -9.85 19.52 -9.01
CA GLY A 53 -8.91 18.94 -9.96
C GLY A 53 -7.71 18.28 -9.30
N PHE A 54 -7.31 17.13 -9.84
CA PHE A 54 -5.87 16.89 -9.95
C PHE A 54 -5.31 18.13 -10.63
N GLU A 55 -4.50 18.95 -9.93
CA GLU A 55 -3.84 20.05 -10.63
C GLU A 55 -3.20 19.47 -11.89
N PRO A 56 -3.30 20.13 -13.05
CA PRO A 56 -2.78 19.58 -14.32
C PRO A 56 -1.31 19.16 -14.21
N THR A 57 -0.59 19.69 -13.23
CA THR A 57 0.81 19.40 -12.90
C THR A 57 1.02 18.92 -11.46
N LYS A 58 0.03 18.26 -10.83
CA LYS A 58 0.20 17.78 -9.45
C LYS A 58 1.22 16.63 -9.42
N GLU A 59 2.38 16.91 -8.84
CA GLU A 59 3.39 15.90 -8.61
C GLU A 59 3.03 15.06 -7.37
N LEU A 60 2.87 13.75 -7.57
CA LEU A 60 2.69 12.81 -6.46
C LEU A 60 4.08 12.47 -5.89
N VAL A 61 4.41 13.09 -4.77
CA VAL A 61 5.64 12.80 -4.02
C VAL A 61 5.31 11.90 -2.84
N LEU A 62 5.96 10.73 -2.77
CA LEU A 62 5.81 9.81 -1.63
C LEU A 62 6.79 10.22 -0.54
N GLN A 63 6.27 10.58 0.64
CA GLN A 63 7.10 11.01 1.77
C GLN A 63 7.70 9.79 2.49
N PRO A 64 9.03 9.71 2.69
CA PRO A 64 9.65 8.72 3.57
C PRO A 64 9.02 8.70 4.96
N GLY A 65 8.81 7.50 5.53
CA GLY A 65 8.16 7.29 6.81
C GLY A 65 6.62 7.36 6.77
N SER A 66 6.02 7.60 5.60
CA SER A 66 4.56 7.55 5.42
C SER A 66 4.10 6.20 4.88
N VAL A 67 2.81 5.89 5.06
CA VAL A 67 2.16 4.72 4.46
C VAL A 67 1.33 5.17 3.27
N PHE A 68 1.69 4.68 2.08
CA PHE A 68 0.97 4.94 0.84
C PHE A 68 -0.09 3.85 0.58
N ALA A 69 -1.28 4.27 0.15
CA ALA A 69 -2.43 3.40 -0.12
C ALA A 69 -2.85 2.48 1.05
N GLY A 70 -2.41 2.78 2.28
CA GLY A 70 -2.66 1.94 3.46
C GLY A 70 -1.88 0.62 3.49
N GLN A 71 -0.94 0.41 2.56
CA GLN A 71 -0.23 -0.87 2.37
C GLN A 71 1.28 -0.70 2.30
N TYR A 72 1.77 0.36 1.65
CA TYR A 72 3.19 0.48 1.32
C TYR A 72 3.86 1.48 2.24
N PHE A 73 4.70 1.01 3.16
CA PHE A 73 5.53 1.88 3.97
C PHE A 73 6.71 2.40 3.14
N VAL A 74 6.77 3.72 2.94
CA VAL A 74 7.77 4.37 2.09
C VAL A 74 9.06 4.53 2.88
N GLN A 75 10.15 3.90 2.43
CA GLN A 75 11.45 4.01 3.08
C GLN A 75 12.24 5.21 2.55
N ASN A 76 12.49 5.26 1.25
CA ASN A 76 13.30 6.31 0.62
C ASN A 76 13.09 6.34 -0.89
N GLU A 77 13.41 7.49 -1.50
CA GLU A 77 13.56 7.59 -2.95
C GLU A 77 14.80 6.78 -3.40
N LEU A 78 14.65 6.03 -4.49
CA LEU A 78 15.74 5.30 -5.15
C LEU A 78 16.33 6.09 -6.32
N GLY A 79 15.51 6.90 -6.98
CA GLY A 79 15.95 7.81 -8.03
C GLY A 79 14.80 8.39 -8.85
N SER A 80 15.10 9.50 -9.52
CA SER A 80 14.17 10.24 -10.37
C SER A 80 14.67 10.28 -11.82
N ALA A 81 13.73 10.17 -12.76
CA ALA A 81 13.90 10.35 -14.19
C ALA A 81 12.91 11.41 -14.70
N ALA A 82 13.04 11.80 -15.97
CA ALA A 82 12.25 12.90 -16.56
C ALA A 82 10.73 12.78 -16.32
N PHE A 83 10.18 11.57 -16.36
CA PHE A 83 8.75 11.32 -16.23
C PHE A 83 8.38 10.38 -15.07
N SER A 84 9.31 10.04 -14.19
CA SER A 84 8.99 9.12 -13.09
C SER A 84 9.97 9.18 -11.94
N THR A 85 9.49 8.87 -10.74
CA THR A 85 10.33 8.67 -9.55
C THR A 85 10.08 7.29 -8.97
N ALA A 86 11.15 6.60 -8.59
CA ALA A 86 11.12 5.27 -7.97
C ALA A 86 11.39 5.38 -6.46
N TYR A 87 10.62 4.63 -5.68
CA TYR A 87 10.70 4.59 -4.22
C TYR A 87 10.87 3.15 -3.74
N ARG A 88 11.71 2.96 -2.71
CA ARG A 88 11.79 1.73 -1.95
C ARG A 88 10.68 1.74 -0.90
N CYS A 89 9.87 0.69 -0.90
CA CYS A 89 8.79 0.52 0.05
C CYS A 89 8.81 -0.88 0.64
N VAL A 90 8.14 -1.04 1.78
CA VAL A 90 7.82 -2.34 2.38
C VAL A 90 6.33 -2.59 2.22
N ASP A 91 5.95 -3.76 1.69
CA ASP A 91 4.56 -4.18 1.65
C ASP A 91 4.13 -4.71 3.02
N LEU A 92 3.32 -3.93 3.74
CA LEU A 92 2.85 -4.27 5.08
C LEU A 92 1.82 -5.41 5.09
N THR A 93 1.34 -5.86 3.93
CA THR A 93 0.39 -6.97 3.84
C THR A 93 1.05 -8.31 3.52
N SER A 94 2.30 -8.29 3.07
CA SER A 94 3.01 -9.51 2.69
C SER A 94 3.58 -10.27 3.89
N GLY A 95 3.23 -9.89 5.12
CA GLY A 95 3.79 -10.41 6.37
C GLY A 95 3.84 -11.93 6.35
N LYS A 96 5.05 -12.47 6.28
CA LYS A 96 5.35 -13.91 6.32
C LYS A 96 6.05 -14.21 7.62
N LYS A 97 5.73 -15.38 8.18
CA LYS A 97 6.39 -15.88 9.39
C LYS A 97 7.59 -16.72 8.99
N ALA A 98 8.76 -16.36 9.50
CA ALA A 98 9.94 -17.21 9.43
C ALA A 98 9.82 -18.39 10.42
N GLU A 99 10.67 -19.40 10.23
CA GLU A 99 10.67 -20.62 11.06
C GLU A 99 11.03 -20.35 12.54
N ASP A 100 11.75 -19.25 12.79
CA ASP A 100 12.14 -18.77 14.13
C ASP A 100 11.04 -17.92 14.80
N GLY A 101 9.92 -17.69 14.12
CA GLY A 101 8.78 -16.92 14.63
C GLY A 101 8.84 -15.42 14.36
N GLU A 102 9.89 -14.91 13.71
CA GLU A 102 10.00 -13.51 13.31
C GLU A 102 9.11 -13.22 12.09
N GLU A 103 8.48 -12.04 12.08
CA GLU A 103 7.69 -11.57 10.94
C GLU A 103 8.58 -10.75 10.00
N TYR A 104 8.60 -11.13 8.72
CA TYR A 104 9.26 -10.36 7.67
C TYR A 104 8.27 -9.92 6.60
N TYR A 105 8.58 -8.78 6.00
CA TYR A 105 7.78 -8.16 4.96
C TYR A 105 8.62 -8.04 3.68
N ASP A 106 7.97 -8.13 2.53
CA ASP A 106 8.63 -8.08 1.24
C ASP A 106 8.96 -6.62 0.90
N GLU A 107 10.16 -6.39 0.38
CA GLU A 107 10.53 -5.10 -0.17
C GLU A 107 10.03 -4.98 -1.62
N VAL A 108 9.41 -3.84 -1.92
CA VAL A 108 8.83 -3.55 -3.23
C VAL A 108 9.31 -2.20 -3.74
N CYS A 109 9.32 -2.03 -5.07
CA CYS A 109 9.63 -0.77 -5.72
C CYS A 109 8.34 -0.14 -6.27
N LEU A 110 7.98 1.05 -5.78
CA LEU A 110 6.89 1.84 -6.33
C LEU A 110 7.42 2.86 -7.31
N LYS A 111 6.89 2.87 -8.54
CA LYS A 111 7.21 3.85 -9.57
C LYS A 111 6.04 4.80 -9.77
N VAL A 112 6.22 6.06 -9.39
CA VAL A 112 5.26 7.13 -9.69
C VAL A 112 5.57 7.67 -11.08
N ILE A 113 4.59 7.64 -11.98
CA ILE A 113 4.74 8.13 -13.36
C ILE A 113 3.94 9.43 -13.53
N LYS A 114 4.61 10.46 -14.05
CA LYS A 114 3.98 11.74 -14.39
C LYS A 114 3.15 11.57 -15.66
N ASN A 115 1.87 11.93 -15.58
CA ASN A 115 0.99 11.94 -16.74
C ASN A 115 1.13 13.26 -17.52
N THR A 116 2.30 13.49 -18.09
CA THR A 116 2.59 14.62 -18.98
C THR A 116 2.81 14.10 -20.39
N LYS A 117 2.05 14.63 -21.34
CA LYS A 117 2.08 14.21 -22.75
C LYS A 117 2.80 15.28 -23.58
N ASP A 118 4.05 15.55 -23.23
CA ASP A 118 4.92 16.48 -23.95
C ASP A 118 5.82 15.69 -24.91
N PHE A 119 5.23 15.15 -25.97
CA PHE A 119 5.94 14.63 -27.15
C PHE A 119 5.26 15.15 -28.42
#